data_AF-A0AAD7QER5-F1
#
_entry.id   AF-A0AAD7QER5-F1
#
_cell.length_a   1.000
_cell.length_b   1.000
_cell.length_c   1.000
_cell.angle_alpha   90.00
_cell.angle_beta   90.00
_cell.angle_gamma   90.00
#
_symmetry.space_group_name_H-M   'P 1'
#
loop_
_entity.id
_entity.type
_entity.pdbx_description
1 polymer ?
#
loop_
_entity_poly.entity_id
_entity_poly.type
_entity_poly.pdbx_seq_one_letter_code
_entity_poly.pdbx_strand_id
1 'polypeptide(L)'
;MIENDLVCWSAMISGYAESDQPQEALKLFNEMQHLAIVPDQITLLSVISACAHLGALDHAKWIHRFVINNGFVGALSVNNALIDMYAKCGSLAGAREVFGKYAKNKCGILVQYDQRVCHAWGC
;
A
#
# COMPACT_ATOMS: atom_id res chain seq x y z
N MET A 1 8.60 8.64 24.26
CA MET A 1 7.61 9.68 23.89
C MET A 1 7.32 9.75 22.39
N ILE A 2 7.76 8.81 21.54
CA ILE A 2 7.44 8.83 20.09
C ILE A 2 6.21 7.97 19.74
N GLU A 3 5.91 6.94 20.54
CA GLU A 3 4.75 6.05 20.28
C GLU A 3 3.42 6.80 20.30
N ASN A 4 3.22 7.72 21.25
CA ASN A 4 1.98 8.50 21.32
C ASN A 4 1.81 9.41 20.09
N ASP A 5 2.90 9.99 19.60
CA ASP A 5 2.83 10.84 18.40
C ASP A 5 2.48 10.01 17.18
N LEU A 6 3.11 8.84 17.00
CA LEU A 6 2.78 7.92 15.91
C LEU A 6 1.31 7.49 15.96
N VAL A 7 0.81 7.07 17.13
CA VAL A 7 -0.60 6.67 17.30
C VAL A 7 -1.55 7.81 16.93
N CYS A 8 -1.24 9.05 17.33
CA CYS A 8 -2.02 10.22 16.93
C CYS A 8 -2.00 10.45 15.41
N TRP A 9 -0.83 10.39 14.77
CA TRP A 9 -0.72 10.51 13.30
C TRP A 9 -1.50 9.41 12.58
N SER A 10 -1.34 8.15 12.99
CA SER A 10 -2.06 7.01 12.43
C SER A 10 -3.57 7.17 12.55
N ALA A 11 -4.05 7.63 13.70
CA ALA A 11 -5.48 7.86 13.95
C ALA A 11 -6.03 8.99 13.09
N MET A 12 -5.34 10.13 13.01
CA MET A 12 -5.75 11.27 12.18
C MET A 12 -5.79 10.87 10.69
N ILE A 13 -4.71 10.28 10.19
CA ILE A 13 -4.60 9.86 8.79
C ILE A 13 -5.70 8.85 8.43
N SER A 14 -5.97 7.87 9.29
CA SER A 14 -7.02 6.88 9.05
C SER A 14 -8.41 7.51 9.05
N GLY A 15 -8.70 8.43 9.98
CA GLY A 15 -9.97 9.15 10.02
C GLY A 15 -10.22 10.01 8.76
N TYR A 16 -9.18 10.70 8.26
CA TYR A 16 -9.30 11.45 7.01
C TYR A 16 -9.38 10.55 5.76
N ALA A 17 -8.75 9.38 5.78
CA ALA A 17 -8.82 8.41 4.67
C ALA A 17 -10.19 7.74 4.53
N GLU A 18 -10.88 7.52 5.65
CA GLU A 18 -12.23 6.92 5.71
C GLU A 18 -13.37 7.93 5.50
N SER A 19 -13.08 9.22 5.62
CA SER A 19 -14.04 10.30 5.35
C SER A 19 -13.93 10.80 3.90
N ASP A 20 -14.84 11.70 3.49
CA ASP A 20 -14.82 12.38 2.19
C ASP A 20 -13.68 13.41 2.04
N GLN A 21 -12.59 13.24 2.79
CA GLN A 21 -11.44 14.16 2.83
C GLN A 21 -10.08 13.47 2.60
N PRO A 22 -9.92 12.63 1.55
CA PRO A 22 -8.67 11.91 1.30
C PRO A 22 -7.47 12.83 0.99
N GLN A 23 -7.71 14.09 0.59
CA GLN A 23 -6.63 15.07 0.40
C GLN A 23 -5.96 15.45 1.72
N GLU A 24 -6.73 15.56 2.80
CA GLU A 24 -6.19 15.92 4.12
C GLU A 24 -5.34 14.76 4.69
N ALA A 25 -5.73 13.51 4.44
CA ALA A 25 -4.91 12.35 4.79
C ALA A 25 -3.54 12.39 4.12
N LEU A 26 -3.47 12.78 2.83
CA LEU A 26 -2.20 12.90 2.11
C LEU A 26 -1.36 14.09 2.59
N LYS A 27 -1.99 15.22 2.95
CA LYS A 27 -1.29 16.37 3.52
C LYS A 27 -0.64 16.01 4.85
N LEU A 28 -1.39 15.39 5.77
CA LEU A 28 -0.87 14.92 7.04
C LEU A 28 0.25 13.90 6.86
N PHE A 29 0.11 12.99 5.90
CA PHE A 29 1.18 12.04 5.60
C PHE A 29 2.45 12.74 5.09
N ASN A 30 2.32 13.79 4.29
CA ASN A 30 3.45 14.59 3.85
C ASN A 30 4.11 15.35 5.02
N GLU A 31 3.32 15.92 5.93
CA GLU A 31 3.83 16.55 7.17
C GLU A 31 4.56 15.55 8.07
N MET A 32 3.98 14.36 8.26
CA MET A 32 4.59 13.26 9.02
C MET A 32 5.98 12.91 8.47
N GLN A 33 6.14 12.89 7.15
CA GLN A 33 7.44 12.66 6.50
C GLN A 33 8.42 13.82 6.68
N HIS A 34 7.95 15.07 6.62
CA HIS A 34 8.79 16.24 6.90
C HIS A 34 9.33 16.24 8.34
N LEU A 35 8.59 15.66 9.29
CA LEU A 35 9.02 15.44 10.66
C LEU A 35 9.88 14.19 10.85
N ALA A 36 10.24 13.48 9.78
CA ALA A 36 10.98 12.22 9.78
C ALA A 36 10.32 11.12 10.64
N ILE A 37 9.00 11.16 10.80
CA ILE A 37 8.24 10.14 11.50
C ILE A 37 7.92 9.02 10.50
N VAL A 38 8.38 7.81 10.79
CA VAL A 38 8.15 6.66 9.93
C VAL A 38 6.74 6.11 10.19
N PRO A 39 5.87 6.04 9.17
CA PRO A 39 4.55 5.42 9.31
C PRO A 39 4.67 3.94 9.59
N ASP A 40 3.72 3.39 10.33
CA ASP A 40 3.57 1.94 10.41
C ASP A 40 2.79 1.39 9.20
N GLN A 41 2.66 0.07 9.14
CA GLN A 41 1.95 -0.59 8.04
C GLN A 41 0.47 -0.18 7.96
N ILE A 42 -0.18 0.06 9.11
CA ILE A 42 -1.59 0.45 9.17
C ILE A 42 -1.77 1.83 8.57
N THR A 43 -0.96 2.80 9.01
CA THR A 43 -0.95 4.17 8.49
C THR A 43 -0.73 4.18 6.98
N LEU A 44 0.22 3.36 6.50
CA LEU A 44 0.52 3.27 5.08
C LEU A 44 -0.67 2.73 4.26
N LEU A 45 -1.40 1.75 4.78
CA LEU A 45 -2.61 1.23 4.13
C LEU A 45 -3.71 2.31 4.04
N SER A 46 -3.90 3.10 5.10
CA SER A 46 -4.83 4.24 5.10
C SER A 46 -4.46 5.28 4.05
N VAL A 47 -3.18 5.63 3.93
CA VAL A 47 -2.66 6.55 2.90
C VAL A 47 -2.88 6.02 1.49
N ILE A 48 -2.59 4.74 1.25
CA ILE A 48 -2.81 4.10 -0.06
C ILE A 48 -4.29 4.13 -0.41
N SER A 49 -5.18 3.83 0.54
CA SER A 49 -6.63 3.89 0.35
C SER A 49 -7.11 5.30 0.00
N ALA A 50 -6.64 6.32 0.71
CA ALA A 50 -6.95 7.73 0.42
C ALA A 50 -6.50 8.11 -1.00
N CYS A 51 -5.29 7.72 -1.40
CA CYS A 51 -4.79 7.96 -2.75
C CYS A 51 -5.62 7.24 -3.83
N ALA A 52 -6.07 6.02 -3.53
CA ALA A 52 -6.93 5.25 -4.42
C ALA A 52 -8.29 5.95 -4.63
N HIS A 53 -8.87 6.52 -3.57
CA HIS A 53 -10.10 7.32 -3.64
C HIS A 53 -9.93 8.61 -4.45
N LEU A 54 -8.77 9.26 -4.36
CA LEU A 54 -8.48 10.46 -5.14
C LEU A 54 -8.25 10.19 -6.63
N GLY A 55 -7.88 8.96 -7.00
CA GLY A 55 -7.52 8.63 -8.39
C GLY A 55 -6.26 9.37 -8.88
N ALA A 56 -5.44 9.92 -7.97
CA ALA A 56 -4.31 10.77 -8.31
C ALA A 56 -3.04 9.95 -8.60
N LEU A 57 -2.76 9.68 -9.88
CA LEU A 57 -1.65 8.81 -10.29
C LEU A 57 -0.26 9.29 -9.84
N ASP A 58 -0.04 10.60 -9.75
CA ASP A 58 1.26 11.13 -9.33
C ASP A 58 1.51 10.87 -7.83
N HIS A 59 0.48 11.01 -7.00
CA HIS A 59 0.54 10.60 -5.59
C HIS A 59 0.76 9.10 -5.46
N ALA A 60 0.09 8.29 -6.28
CA ALA A 60 0.25 6.84 -6.29
C ALA A 60 1.70 6.41 -6.59
N LYS A 61 2.34 7.03 -7.58
CA LYS A 61 3.76 6.79 -7.91
C LYS A 61 4.69 7.19 -6.77
N TRP A 62 4.41 8.32 -6.13
CA TRP A 62 5.21 8.79 -4.99
C TRP A 62 5.06 7.86 -3.77
N ILE A 63 3.83 7.46 -3.42
CA ILE A 63 3.57 6.50 -2.34
C ILE A 63 4.26 5.16 -2.64
N HIS A 64 4.13 4.63 -3.86
CA HIS A 64 4.78 3.38 -4.23
C HIS A 64 6.32 3.46 -4.06
N ARG A 65 6.94 4.59 -4.45
CA ARG A 65 8.38 4.80 -4.20
C ARG A 65 8.69 4.85 -2.70
N PHE A 66 7.85 5.48 -1.90
CA PHE A 66 7.99 5.51 -0.45
C PHE A 66 7.95 4.09 0.14
N VAL A 67 7.00 3.25 -0.29
CA VAL A 67 6.89 1.83 0.13
C VAL A 67 8.18 1.07 -0.16
N ILE A 68 8.75 1.24 -1.35
CA ILE A 68 10.01 0.61 -1.76
C ILE A 68 11.17 1.09 -0.88
N ASN A 69 11.33 2.40 -0.73
CA ASN A 69 12.47 2.98 -0.02
C ASN A 69 12.49 2.65 1.48
N ASN A 70 11.32 2.46 2.08
CA ASN A 70 11.19 2.16 3.51
C ASN A 70 11.02 0.66 3.81
N GLY A 71 11.16 -0.22 2.81
CA GLY A 71 11.15 -1.67 3.04
C GLY A 71 9.79 -2.27 3.38
N PHE A 72 8.68 -1.56 3.13
CA PHE A 72 7.32 -2.11 3.29
C PHE A 72 6.93 -3.08 2.17
N VAL A 73 7.79 -3.20 1.16
CA VAL A 73 7.65 -4.15 0.06
C VAL A 73 7.74 -5.58 0.57
N GLY A 74 6.76 -6.41 0.19
CA GLY A 74 6.71 -7.83 0.53
C GLY A 74 5.54 -8.20 1.44
N ALA A 75 4.98 -7.24 2.17
CA ALA A 75 3.71 -7.42 2.86
C ALA A 75 2.57 -7.58 1.84
N LEU A 76 1.87 -8.72 1.89
CA LEU A 76 0.78 -9.02 0.95
C LEU A 76 -0.31 -7.94 0.96
N SER A 77 -0.66 -7.43 2.15
CA SER A 77 -1.66 -6.36 2.31
C SER A 77 -1.26 -5.08 1.59
N VAL A 78 0.00 -4.64 1.75
CA VAL A 78 0.53 -3.43 1.09
C VAL A 78 0.57 -3.62 -0.42
N ASN A 79 1.03 -4.78 -0.90
CA ASN A 79 1.09 -5.07 -2.33
C ASN A 79 -0.31 -5.07 -2.98
N ASN A 80 -1.30 -5.69 -2.32
CA ASN A 80 -2.68 -5.69 -2.81
C ASN A 80 -3.27 -4.29 -2.82
N ALA A 81 -3.02 -3.48 -1.79
CA ALA A 81 -3.47 -2.10 -1.72
C ALA A 81 -2.82 -1.25 -2.84
N LEU A 82 -1.53 -1.44 -3.14
CA LEU A 82 -0.87 -0.76 -4.27
C LEU A 82 -1.50 -1.14 -5.62
N ILE A 83 -1.86 -2.41 -5.83
CA ILE A 83 -2.53 -2.87 -7.05
C ILE A 83 -3.89 -2.20 -7.21
N ASP A 84 -4.71 -2.20 -6.14
CA ASP A 84 -6.02 -1.53 -6.13
C ASP A 84 -5.90 -0.02 -6.40
N MET A 85 -4.95 0.63 -5.73
CA MET A 85 -4.66 2.05 -5.93
C MET A 85 -4.29 2.35 -7.38
N TYR A 86 -3.35 1.62 -7.98
CA TYR A 86 -2.99 1.84 -9.38
C TYR A 86 -4.15 1.62 -10.34
N ALA A 87 -5.00 0.62 -10.09
CA ALA A 87 -6.20 0.37 -10.89
C ALA A 87 -7.19 1.54 -10.80
N LYS A 88 -7.47 2.04 -9.58
CA LYS A 88 -8.36 3.19 -9.34
C LYS A 88 -7.79 4.51 -9.85
N CYS A 89 -6.46 4.68 -9.87
CA CYS A 89 -5.79 5.81 -10.51
C CYS A 89 -5.68 5.67 -12.05
N GLY A 90 -6.31 4.66 -12.66
CA GLY A 90 -6.35 4.49 -14.12
C GLY A 90 -5.08 3.91 -14.75
N SER A 91 -4.13 3.39 -13.97
CA SER A 91 -2.87 2.82 -14.46
C SER A 91 -2.84 1.29 -14.29
N LEU A 92 -3.45 0.60 -15.25
CA LEU A 92 -3.39 -0.87 -15.31
C LEU A 92 -1.94 -1.39 -15.51
N ALA A 93 -1.09 -0.62 -16.19
CA ALA A 93 0.32 -0.97 -16.35
C ALA A 93 1.05 -1.00 -15.01
N GLY A 94 0.85 0.01 -14.15
CA GLY A 94 1.41 0.04 -12.80
C GLY A 94 0.86 -1.08 -11.91
N ALA A 95 -0.45 -1.32 -11.97
CA ALA A 95 -1.07 -2.43 -11.25
C ALA A 95 -0.48 -3.79 -11.66
N ARG A 96 -0.29 -4.02 -12.96
CA ARG A 96 0.32 -5.24 -13.50
C ARG A 96 1.79 -5.38 -13.12
N GLU A 97 2.54 -4.28 -13.07
CA GLU A 97 3.93 -4.28 -12.64
C GLU A 97 4.06 -4.72 -11.18
N VAL A 98 3.28 -4.13 -10.27
CA VAL A 98 3.25 -4.51 -8.85
C VAL A 98 2.84 -5.98 -8.71
N PHE A 99 1.78 -6.40 -9.39
CA PHE A 99 1.35 -7.79 -9.39
C PHE A 99 2.44 -8.73 -9.89
N GLY A 100 3.09 -8.44 -11.02
CA GLY A 100 4.13 -9.30 -11.57
C GLY A 100 5.37 -9.42 -10.68
N LYS A 101 5.74 -8.34 -9.98
CA LYS A 101 6.87 -8.33 -9.03
C LYS A 101 6.59 -9.19 -7.79
N TYR A 102 5.37 -9.15 -7.26
CA TYR A 102 5.05 -9.76 -5.96
C TYR A 102 4.16 -11.00 -6.02
N ALA A 103 3.60 -11.36 -7.18
CA ALA A 103 2.84 -12.60 -7.38
C ALA A 103 3.72 -13.85 -7.27
N LYS A 104 5.05 -13.73 -7.46
CA LYS A 104 6.00 -14.84 -7.30
C LYS A 104 6.13 -15.32 -5.85
N ASN A 105 5.66 -14.53 -4.87
CA ASN A 105 5.61 -14.95 -3.47
C ASN A 105 4.55 -16.03 -3.21
N LYS A 106 3.67 -16.32 -4.20
CA LYS A 106 2.76 -17.48 -4.15
C LYS A 106 3.47 -18.83 -4.25
N CYS A 107 4.68 -18.89 -4.83
CA CYS A 107 5.41 -20.16 -4.96
C CYS A 107 6.11 -20.60 -3.66
N GLY A 108 6.17 -19.75 -2.62
CA GLY A 108 6.67 -20.15 -1.29
C GLY A 108 5.57 -20.65 -0.34
N ILE A 109 4.33 -20.15 -0.49
CA ILE A 109 3.23 -20.44 0.45
C ILE A 109 2.32 -21.58 -0.05
N LEU A 110 2.18 -21.78 -1.37
CA LEU A 110 1.34 -22.86 -1.91
C LEU A 110 2.02 -24.23 -1.94
N VAL A 111 3.32 -24.33 -1.63
CA VAL A 111 3.99 -25.64 -1.49
C VAL A 111 3.71 -26.29 -0.13
N GLN A 112 3.14 -25.55 0.82
CA GLN A 112 2.75 -26.09 2.12
C GLN A 112 1.27 -26.49 2.22
N TYR A 113 0.45 -26.17 1.22
CA TYR A 113 -0.97 -26.54 1.20
C TYR A 113 -1.33 -27.12 -0.16
N ASP A 114 -1.14 -28.43 -0.26
CA ASP A 114 -1.67 -29.34 -1.26
C ASP A 114 -0.94 -29.45 -2.62
N GLN A 115 -0.15 -30.53 -2.76
CA GLN A 115 0.49 -30.99 -4.00
C GLN A 115 -0.50 -31.37 -5.13
N ARG A 116 -1.82 -31.33 -4.92
CA ARG A 116 -2.80 -31.79 -5.92
C ARG A 116 -3.24 -30.73 -6.93
N VAL A 117 -2.92 -29.45 -6.73
CA VAL A 117 -3.45 -28.37 -7.60
C VAL A 117 -2.49 -27.97 -8.73
N CYS A 118 -1.27 -28.50 -8.77
CA CYS A 118 -0.29 -28.20 -9.83
C CYS A 118 -0.73 -28.64 -11.24
N HIS A 119 -1.62 -29.64 -11.38
CA HIS A 119 -2.06 -30.11 -12.70
C HIS A 119 -3.08 -29.20 -13.42
N ALA A 120 -3.65 -28.20 -12.73
CA ALA A 120 -4.67 -27.33 -13.33
C ALA A 120 -4.12 -26.05 -14.01
N TRP A 121 -2.83 -25.73 -13.80
CA TRP A 121 -2.20 -24.50 -14.32
C TRP A 121 -1.02 -24.79 -15.25
N GLY A 122 -1.16 -25.81 -16.11
CA GLY A 122 -0.42 -25.98 -17.37
C GLY A 122 1.05 -25.55 -17.35
N CYS A 123 1.85 -26.16 -16.48
CA CYS A 123 3.28 -26.34 -16.73
C CYS A 123 3.47 -27.65 -17.51
#